data_AF-A0A123VCJ4-F1
#
_entry.id   AF-A0A123VCJ4-F1
#
_cell.length_a   1.000
_cell.length_b   1.000
_cell.length_c   1.000
_cell.angle_alpha   90.00
_cell.angle_beta   90.00
_cell.angle_gamma   90.00
#
_symmetry.space_group_name_H-M   'P 1'
#
loop_
_entity.id
_entity.type
_entity.pdbx_description
1 polymer ?
#
loop_
_entity_poly.entity_id
_entity_poly.type
_entity_poly.pdbx_seq_one_letter_code
_entity_poly.pdbx_strand_id
1 'polypeptide(L)'
;MVEPQTWHRVTLLTEDTEFFIEFFCTEEDYLAKKYGYTRTHSEVIEALQTITHPCKVLDLGCGQGRNALYLARKGFDVIAVDQDPKSLDILHQVMEAEDLDLEIGTYDINSASLSQDYDWIISTVVFMFMQKDRVPAIIHNMQERTNPGGYNLIVAAMLARKR
;
A
#
# COMPACT_ATOMS: atom_id res chain seq x y z
N MET A 1 26.69 -1.51 13.68
CA MET A 1 25.29 -1.13 13.48
C MET A 1 24.71 -0.82 14.85
N VAL A 2 23.95 0.27 14.99
CA VAL A 2 23.34 0.63 16.28
C VAL A 2 21.90 0.15 16.28
N GLU A 3 21.53 -0.64 17.28
CA GLU A 3 20.19 -1.21 17.38
C GLU A 3 19.15 -0.15 17.77
N PRO A 4 17.89 -0.25 17.27
CA PRO A 4 16.80 0.62 17.69
C PRO A 4 16.66 0.71 19.21
N GLN A 5 16.33 1.90 19.72
CA GLN A 5 16.16 2.20 21.15
C GLN A 5 17.42 2.05 22.03
N THR A 6 18.60 1.84 21.44
CA THR A 6 19.86 1.79 22.21
C THR A 6 20.37 3.20 22.49
N TRP A 7 20.56 3.54 23.76
CA TRP A 7 21.22 4.79 24.15
C TRP A 7 22.70 4.76 23.76
N HIS A 8 23.12 5.72 22.95
CA HIS A 8 24.50 5.85 22.51
C HIS A 8 24.81 7.32 22.21
N ARG A 9 26.09 7.66 22.15
CA ARG A 9 26.60 8.97 21.75
C ARG A 9 27.87 8.79 20.94
N VAL A 10 28.01 9.58 19.88
CA VAL A 10 29.21 9.61 19.04
C VAL A 10 29.91 10.96 19.23
N THR A 11 31.24 10.95 19.25
CA THR A 11 32.08 12.16 19.34
C THR A 11 33.33 11.93 18.52
N LEU A 12 33.75 12.95 17.77
CA LEU A 12 35.00 12.91 17.02
C LEU A 12 36.19 12.96 17.97
N LEU A 13 37.18 12.10 17.75
CA LEU A 13 38.41 12.08 18.55
C LEU A 13 39.50 12.99 17.97
N THR A 14 39.43 13.28 16.68
CA THR A 14 40.38 14.12 15.95
C THR A 14 39.65 15.09 15.02
N GLU A 15 40.29 16.21 14.71
CA GLU A 15 39.72 17.26 13.86
C GLU A 15 39.66 16.88 12.37
N ASP A 16 40.42 15.87 11.95
CA ASP A 16 40.50 15.36 10.58
C ASP A 16 39.55 14.17 10.32
N THR A 17 38.72 13.78 11.31
CA THR A 17 37.75 12.70 11.12
C THR A 17 36.49 13.19 10.42
N GLU A 18 36.16 12.56 9.29
CA GLU A 18 34.87 12.70 8.61
C GLU A 18 34.05 11.41 8.76
N PHE A 19 32.72 11.54 8.92
CA PHE A 19 31.81 10.41 8.94
C PHE A 19 30.42 10.80 8.43
N PHE A 20 29.65 9.80 8.03
CA PHE A 20 28.24 9.93 7.69
C PHE A 20 27.39 9.05 8.60
N ILE A 21 26.11 9.38 8.70
CA ILE A 21 25.12 8.59 9.42
C ILE A 21 24.02 8.24 8.43
N GLU A 22 23.71 6.96 8.35
CA GLU A 22 22.56 6.45 7.60
C GLU A 22 21.58 5.78 8.56
N PHE A 23 20.30 5.98 8.31
CA PHE A 23 19.21 5.36 9.07
C PHE A 23 18.59 4.25 8.25
N PHE A 24 18.54 3.06 8.84
CA PHE A 24 17.93 1.89 8.23
C PHE A 24 16.62 1.55 8.94
N CYS A 25 15.70 0.97 8.19
CA CYS A 25 14.44 0.43 8.70
C CYS A 25 14.02 -0.78 7.85
N THR A 26 13.02 -1.52 8.31
CA THR A 26 12.38 -2.56 7.51
C THR A 26 11.57 -1.95 6.37
N GLU A 27 11.42 -2.66 5.25
CA GLU A 27 10.72 -2.16 4.05
C GLU A 27 9.29 -1.68 4.36
N GLU A 28 8.56 -2.40 5.21
CA GLU A 28 7.22 -2.01 5.71
C GLU A 28 7.15 -0.67 6.45
N ASP A 29 8.25 -0.21 7.04
CA ASP A 29 8.34 1.03 7.81
C ASP A 29 8.87 2.19 6.96
N TYR A 30 9.49 1.89 5.81
CA TYR A 30 10.20 2.85 5.00
C TYR A 30 9.36 4.07 4.61
N LEU A 31 8.17 3.85 4.04
CA LEU A 31 7.27 4.93 3.63
C LEU A 31 6.80 5.76 4.83
N ALA A 32 6.54 5.12 5.97
CA ALA A 32 6.13 5.81 7.19
C ALA A 32 7.27 6.68 7.76
N LYS A 33 8.51 6.18 7.73
CA LYS A 33 9.70 6.87 8.25
C LYS A 33 10.18 8.00 7.33
N LYS A 34 10.16 7.79 6.01
CA LYS A 34 10.68 8.74 5.01
C LYS A 34 9.66 9.79 4.60
N TYR A 35 8.40 9.40 4.41
CA TYR A 35 7.35 10.25 3.85
C TYR A 35 6.22 10.59 4.83
N GLY A 36 6.27 10.08 6.08
CA GLY A 36 5.25 10.37 7.10
C GLY A 36 3.92 9.64 6.88
N TYR A 37 3.93 8.59 6.06
CA TYR A 37 2.75 7.76 5.81
C TYR A 37 2.32 7.01 7.07
N THR A 38 1.06 6.57 7.10
CA THR A 38 0.70 5.45 7.97
C THR A 38 1.39 4.18 7.45
N ARG A 39 1.88 3.33 8.37
CA ARG A 39 2.54 2.07 8.01
C ARG A 39 1.64 1.25 7.09
N THR A 40 2.25 0.51 6.16
CA THR A 40 1.55 -0.47 5.32
C THR A 40 0.70 -1.37 6.20
N HIS A 41 -0.51 -1.69 5.72
CA HIS A 41 -1.47 -2.45 6.51
C HIS A 41 -0.87 -3.82 6.87
N SER A 42 -0.99 -4.24 8.13
CA SER A 42 -0.41 -5.50 8.64
C SER A 42 -0.82 -6.71 7.81
N GLU A 43 -2.08 -6.75 7.39
CA GLU A 43 -2.70 -7.81 6.61
C GLU A 43 -2.15 -7.88 5.19
N VAL A 44 -1.71 -6.76 4.61
CA VAL A 44 -1.00 -6.75 3.32
C VAL A 44 0.38 -7.38 3.49
N ILE A 45 1.08 -7.08 4.59
CA ILE A 45 2.39 -7.67 4.91
C ILE A 45 2.23 -9.17 5.19
N GLU A 46 1.21 -9.57 5.95
CA GLU A 46 0.92 -10.97 6.26
C GLU A 46 0.53 -11.77 5.01
N ALA A 47 -0.23 -11.17 4.08
CA ALA A 47 -0.59 -11.82 2.82
C ALA A 47 0.63 -12.25 1.99
N LEU A 48 1.77 -11.55 2.09
CA LEU A 48 3.02 -11.93 1.42
C LEU A 48 3.63 -13.24 1.93
N GLN A 49 3.16 -13.79 3.06
CA GLN A 49 3.52 -15.14 3.49
C GLN A 49 2.84 -16.22 2.63
N THR A 50 1.72 -15.87 1.98
CA THR A 50 0.97 -16.75 1.08
C THR A 50 1.29 -16.42 -0.39
N ILE A 51 1.26 -15.14 -0.74
CA ILE A 51 1.54 -14.63 -2.10
C ILE A 51 3.05 -14.35 -2.19
N THR A 52 3.81 -15.41 -2.45
CA THR A 52 5.29 -15.39 -2.34
C THR A 52 6.01 -14.95 -3.61
N HIS A 53 5.29 -14.78 -4.72
CA HIS A 53 5.84 -14.33 -5.99
C HIS A 53 5.10 -13.08 -6.49
N PRO A 54 5.82 -12.09 -7.05
CA PRO A 54 5.18 -10.94 -7.68
C PRO A 54 4.16 -11.34 -8.74
N CYS A 55 3.02 -10.67 -8.71
CA CYS A 55 1.88 -10.89 -9.62
C CYS A 55 1.20 -9.54 -9.91
N LYS A 56 0.13 -9.57 -10.71
CA LYS A 56 -0.63 -8.37 -11.03
C LYS A 56 -1.59 -8.00 -9.91
N VAL A 57 -1.43 -6.81 -9.34
CA VAL A 57 -2.16 -6.34 -8.16
C VAL A 57 -3.00 -5.11 -8.48
N LEU A 58 -4.24 -5.08 -7.99
CA LEU A 58 -5.05 -3.87 -7.92
C LEU A 58 -5.14 -3.37 -6.47
N ASP A 59 -4.66 -2.15 -6.20
CA ASP A 59 -4.95 -1.40 -4.97
C ASP A 59 -6.20 -0.53 -5.19
N LEU A 60 -7.36 -1.08 -4.82
CA LEU A 60 -8.68 -0.53 -5.08
C LEU A 60 -9.09 0.45 -3.96
N GLY A 61 -8.97 1.75 -4.24
CA GLY A 61 -9.08 2.82 -3.26
C GLY A 61 -7.76 3.04 -2.51
N CYS A 62 -6.70 3.30 -3.27
CA CYS A 62 -5.32 3.30 -2.77
C CYS A 62 -4.98 4.50 -1.86
N GLY A 63 -5.81 5.56 -1.86
CA GLY A 63 -5.48 6.85 -1.26
C GLY A 63 -4.13 7.36 -1.77
N GLN A 64 -3.23 7.73 -0.85
CA GLN A 64 -1.87 8.17 -1.18
C GLN A 64 -0.91 7.01 -1.53
N GLY A 65 -1.41 5.76 -1.58
CA GLY A 65 -0.69 4.59 -2.12
C GLY A 65 0.24 3.87 -1.15
N ARG A 66 -0.01 3.90 0.17
CA ARG A 66 0.88 3.23 1.15
C ARG A 66 1.08 1.73 0.90
N ASN A 67 0.06 1.04 0.38
CA ASN A 67 0.14 -0.38 0.05
C ASN A 67 0.70 -0.55 -1.36
N ALA A 68 0.17 0.19 -2.34
CA ALA A 68 0.67 0.20 -3.71
C ALA A 68 2.19 0.40 -3.81
N LEU A 69 2.73 1.45 -3.18
CA LEU A 69 4.17 1.75 -3.17
C LEU A 69 4.98 0.63 -2.51
N TYR A 70 4.49 0.08 -1.39
CA TYR A 70 5.16 -1.03 -0.71
C TYR A 70 5.22 -2.28 -1.60
N LEU A 71 4.13 -2.62 -2.28
CA LEU A 71 4.06 -3.78 -3.17
C LEU A 71 4.90 -3.57 -4.44
N ALA A 72 4.90 -2.37 -5.01
CA ALA A 72 5.76 -2.02 -6.15
C ALA A 72 7.25 -2.17 -5.78
N ARG A 73 7.67 -1.70 -4.58
CA ARG A 73 9.03 -1.93 -4.05
C ARG A 73 9.37 -3.41 -3.86
N LYS A 74 8.37 -4.27 -3.68
CA LYS A 74 8.52 -5.74 -3.61
C LYS A 74 8.51 -6.41 -4.99
N GLY A 75 8.40 -5.63 -6.07
CA GLY A 75 8.45 -6.10 -7.46
C GLY A 75 7.11 -6.52 -8.05
N PHE A 76 5.98 -6.26 -7.36
CA PHE A 76 4.65 -6.54 -7.90
C PHE A 76 4.31 -5.56 -9.04
N ASP A 77 3.51 -6.04 -10.00
CA ASP A 77 2.93 -5.22 -11.06
C ASP A 77 1.66 -4.57 -10.52
N VAL A 78 1.78 -3.33 -10.03
CA VAL A 78 0.73 -2.67 -9.26
C VAL A 78 -0.03 -1.67 -10.14
N ILE A 79 -1.35 -1.78 -10.09
CA ILE A 79 -2.29 -0.75 -10.54
C ILE A 79 -2.98 -0.18 -9.30
N ALA A 80 -2.85 1.12 -9.08
CA ALA A 80 -3.39 1.82 -7.91
C ALA A 80 -4.47 2.83 -8.34
N VAL A 81 -5.67 2.68 -7.81
CA VAL A 81 -6.79 3.54 -8.21
C VAL A 81 -7.48 4.18 -7.03
N ASP A 82 -7.87 5.45 -7.18
CA ASP A 82 -8.65 6.19 -6.18
C ASP A 82 -9.57 7.21 -6.86
N GLN A 83 -10.61 7.67 -6.16
CA GLN A 83 -11.50 8.73 -6.66
C GLN A 83 -10.92 10.12 -6.41
N ASP A 84 -10.02 10.29 -5.43
CA ASP A 84 -9.44 11.58 -5.06
C ASP A 84 -8.17 11.87 -5.89
N PRO A 85 -8.23 12.76 -6.88
CA PRO A 85 -7.07 13.08 -7.71
C PRO A 85 -5.91 13.68 -6.90
N LYS A 86 -6.18 14.36 -5.78
CA LYS A 86 -5.10 14.92 -4.94
C LYS A 86 -4.28 13.83 -4.26
N SER A 87 -4.94 12.74 -3.85
CA SER A 87 -4.26 11.59 -3.28
C SER A 87 -3.38 10.89 -4.33
N LEU A 88 -3.87 10.81 -5.57
CA LEU A 88 -3.10 10.29 -6.71
C LEU A 88 -1.92 11.20 -7.10
N ASP A 89 -2.07 12.52 -7.03
CA ASP A 89 -0.97 13.46 -7.27
C ASP A 89 0.17 13.27 -6.26
N ILE A 90 -0.16 13.06 -4.98
CA ILE A 90 0.83 12.76 -3.92
C ILE A 90 1.51 11.42 -4.19
N LEU A 91 0.73 10.39 -4.56
CA LEU A 91 1.28 9.09 -4.94
C LEU A 91 2.27 9.22 -6.10
N HIS A 92 1.92 9.95 -7.16
CA HIS A 92 2.79 10.18 -8.31
C HIS A 92 4.10 10.87 -7.92
N GLN A 93 4.07 11.86 -7.03
CA GLN A 93 5.30 12.52 -6.54
C GLN A 93 6.24 11.55 -5.82
N VAL A 94 5.69 10.61 -5.03
CA VAL A 94 6.50 9.60 -4.34
C VAL A 94 7.02 8.55 -5.33
N MET A 95 6.24 8.19 -6.36
CA MET A 95 6.70 7.32 -7.44
C MET A 95 7.93 7.90 -8.16
N GLU A 96 7.88 9.16 -8.56
CA GLU A 96 9.00 9.85 -9.20
C GLU A 96 10.22 9.94 -8.28
N ALA A 97 10.00 10.24 -7.00
CA ALA A 97 11.09 10.36 -6.02
C ALA A 97 11.77 9.01 -5.68
N GLU A 98 11.05 7.90 -5.83
CA GLU A 98 11.55 6.56 -5.54
C GLU A 98 11.92 5.75 -6.79
N ASP A 99 11.76 6.32 -7.99
CA ASP A 99 11.95 5.65 -9.29
C ASP A 99 11.13 4.34 -9.38
N LEU A 100 9.85 4.42 -8.99
CA LEU A 100 8.92 3.29 -9.01
C LEU A 100 7.97 3.39 -10.21
N ASP A 101 7.83 2.27 -10.90
CA ASP A 101 6.89 2.10 -12.01
C ASP A 101 5.63 1.37 -11.51
N LEU A 102 4.51 2.10 -11.45
CA LEU A 102 3.18 1.55 -11.21
C LEU A 102 2.13 2.36 -11.97
N GLU A 103 1.05 1.70 -12.40
CA GLU A 103 -0.06 2.38 -13.05
C GLU A 103 -0.95 3.06 -12.01
N ILE A 104 -1.29 4.33 -12.23
CA ILE A 104 -2.24 5.07 -11.38
C ILE A 104 -3.44 5.55 -12.19
N GLY A 105 -4.63 5.52 -11.60
CA GLY A 105 -5.84 5.93 -12.30
C GLY A 105 -6.95 6.44 -11.39
N THR A 106 -7.71 7.43 -11.88
CA THR A 106 -8.95 7.84 -11.21
C THR A 106 -10.03 6.78 -11.39
N TYR A 107 -10.63 6.32 -10.29
CA TYR A 107 -11.70 5.33 -10.32
C TYR A 107 -12.73 5.56 -9.20
N ASP A 108 -14.01 5.62 -9.57
CA ASP A 108 -15.10 5.54 -8.60
C ASP A 108 -15.41 4.07 -8.30
N ILE A 109 -15.10 3.64 -7.08
CA ILE A 109 -15.36 2.28 -6.62
C ILE A 109 -16.83 1.88 -6.72
N ASN A 110 -17.76 2.83 -6.59
CA ASN A 110 -19.20 2.56 -6.66
C ASN A 110 -19.67 2.17 -8.08
N SER A 111 -18.87 2.46 -9.12
CA SER A 111 -19.17 2.05 -10.50
C SER A 111 -19.19 0.53 -10.66
N ALA A 112 -18.36 -0.20 -9.89
CA ALA A 112 -18.21 -1.65 -9.97
C ALA A 112 -18.00 -2.14 -11.41
N SER A 113 -17.14 -1.46 -12.15
CA SER A 113 -16.90 -1.68 -13.58
C SER A 113 -15.42 -1.91 -13.89
N LEU A 114 -14.72 -2.67 -13.05
CA LEU A 114 -13.37 -3.13 -13.34
C LEU A 114 -13.35 -3.88 -14.68
N SER A 115 -12.39 -3.53 -15.53
CA SER A 115 -12.31 -3.97 -16.93
C SER A 115 -11.17 -4.95 -17.22
N GLN A 116 -10.22 -5.07 -16.30
CA GLN A 116 -9.08 -5.97 -16.39
C GLN A 116 -9.17 -7.04 -15.30
N ASP A 117 -8.50 -8.16 -15.51
CA ASP A 117 -8.36 -9.20 -14.51
C ASP A 117 -7.02 -9.07 -13.75
N TYR A 118 -7.01 -9.48 -12.50
CA TYR A 118 -5.91 -9.34 -11.55
C TYR A 118 -5.67 -10.65 -10.79
N ASP A 119 -4.44 -10.86 -10.33
CA ASP A 119 -4.10 -12.01 -9.48
C ASP A 119 -4.35 -11.70 -8.00
N TRP A 120 -4.30 -10.42 -7.63
CA TRP A 120 -4.56 -9.98 -6.26
C TRP A 120 -5.25 -8.61 -6.24
N ILE A 121 -6.43 -8.54 -5.64
CA ILE A 121 -7.11 -7.25 -5.42
C ILE A 121 -7.09 -6.94 -3.92
N ILE A 122 -6.58 -5.77 -3.55
CA ILE A 122 -6.58 -5.27 -2.18
C ILE A 122 -7.49 -4.04 -2.07
N SER A 123 -8.22 -3.94 -0.97
CA SER A 123 -9.01 -2.74 -0.61
C SER A 123 -9.00 -2.59 0.91
N THR A 124 -8.13 -1.73 1.43
CA THR A 124 -7.97 -1.53 2.88
C THR A 124 -8.50 -0.16 3.31
N VAL A 125 -9.44 -0.12 4.26
CA VAL A 125 -9.95 1.13 4.86
C VAL A 125 -10.74 2.00 3.85
N VAL A 126 -11.37 1.36 2.85
CA VAL A 126 -12.16 2.06 1.81
C VAL A 126 -13.66 1.85 2.00
N PHE A 127 -14.06 0.65 2.45
CA PHE A 127 -15.46 0.20 2.43
C PHE A 127 -16.41 1.05 3.30
N MET A 128 -15.90 1.80 4.27
CA MET A 128 -16.70 2.73 5.10
C MET A 128 -17.14 4.00 4.37
N PHE A 129 -16.56 4.30 3.20
CA PHE A 129 -16.87 5.49 2.40
C PHE A 129 -17.78 5.17 1.21
N MET A 130 -18.11 3.89 0.99
CA MET A 130 -18.87 3.44 -0.17
C MET A 130 -20.38 3.55 0.04
N GLN A 131 -21.12 3.60 -1.07
CA GLN A 131 -22.57 3.50 -1.06
C GLN A 131 -22.98 2.07 -0.66
N LYS A 132 -23.74 1.95 0.43
CA LYS A 132 -24.07 0.67 1.06
C LYS A 132 -24.74 -0.33 0.11
N ASP A 133 -25.64 0.16 -0.75
CA ASP A 133 -26.36 -0.63 -1.74
C ASP A 133 -25.48 -1.10 -2.90
N ARG A 134 -24.34 -0.45 -3.12
CA ARG A 134 -23.36 -0.82 -4.15
C ARG A 134 -22.39 -1.90 -3.69
N VAL A 135 -22.19 -2.09 -2.38
CA VAL A 135 -21.23 -3.07 -1.81
C VAL A 135 -21.35 -4.48 -2.44
N PRO A 136 -22.56 -5.07 -2.63
CA PRO A 136 -22.66 -6.39 -3.27
C PRO A 136 -22.14 -6.40 -4.70
N ALA A 137 -22.43 -5.35 -5.49
CA ALA A 137 -21.95 -5.24 -6.87
C ALA A 137 -20.43 -5.06 -6.92
N ILE A 138 -19.86 -4.27 -5.99
CA ILE A 138 -18.41 -4.05 -5.88
C ILE A 138 -17.70 -5.37 -5.58
N ILE A 139 -18.14 -6.10 -4.54
CA ILE A 139 -17.54 -7.40 -4.19
C ILE A 139 -17.69 -8.39 -5.35
N HIS A 140 -18.86 -8.44 -6.00
CA HIS A 140 -19.08 -9.32 -7.13
C HIS A 140 -18.12 -9.00 -8.29
N ASN A 141 -17.97 -7.73 -8.64
CA ASN A 141 -17.05 -7.31 -9.69
C ASN A 141 -15.59 -7.59 -9.34
N MET A 142 -15.17 -7.40 -8.07
CA MET A 142 -13.84 -7.82 -7.61
C MET A 142 -13.64 -9.33 -7.80
N GLN A 143 -14.63 -10.15 -7.43
CA GLN A 143 -14.57 -11.61 -7.60
C GLN A 143 -14.48 -12.02 -9.08
N GLU A 144 -15.29 -11.42 -9.95
CA GLU A 144 -15.26 -11.69 -11.39
C GLU A 144 -13.93 -11.29 -12.05
N ARG A 145 -13.27 -10.26 -11.51
CA ARG A 145 -11.98 -9.76 -12.00
C ARG A 145 -10.77 -10.32 -11.27
N THR A 146 -10.96 -11.31 -10.42
CA THR A 146 -9.85 -12.05 -9.82
C THR A 146 -9.65 -13.34 -10.60
N ASN A 147 -8.43 -13.55 -11.10
CA ASN A 147 -8.07 -14.76 -11.81
C ASN A 147 -8.30 -16.00 -10.94
N PRO A 148 -8.61 -17.18 -11.53
CA PRO A 148 -8.66 -18.43 -10.78
C PRO A 148 -7.36 -18.67 -10.01
N GLY A 149 -7.47 -18.90 -8.69
CA GLY A 149 -6.31 -19.04 -7.80
C GLY A 149 -5.74 -17.71 -7.27
N GLY A 150 -6.28 -16.57 -7.71
CA GLY A 150 -5.98 -15.26 -7.18
C GLY A 150 -6.67 -14.96 -5.85
N TYR A 151 -6.34 -13.80 -5.28
CA TYR A 151 -6.73 -13.42 -3.92
C TYR A 151 -7.48 -12.09 -3.89
N ASN A 152 -8.40 -11.96 -2.94
CA ASN A 152 -8.97 -10.67 -2.54
C ASN A 152 -8.65 -10.43 -1.07
N LEU A 153 -8.10 -9.25 -0.74
CA LEU A 153 -7.88 -8.82 0.64
C LEU A 153 -8.70 -7.56 0.93
N ILE A 154 -9.66 -7.66 1.84
CA ILE A 154 -10.50 -6.54 2.25
C ILE A 154 -10.33 -6.32 3.75
N VAL A 155 -9.98 -5.08 4.14
CA VAL A 155 -10.05 -4.63 5.53
C VAL A 155 -11.07 -3.51 5.63
N ALA A 156 -12.12 -3.72 6.41
CA ALA A 156 -13.25 -2.80 6.52
C ALA A 156 -13.68 -2.60 7.98
N ALA A 157 -14.07 -1.38 8.32
CA ALA A 157 -14.66 -1.10 9.62
C ALA A 157 -16.03 -1.81 9.75
N MET A 158 -16.29 -2.39 10.92
CA MET A 158 -17.59 -2.97 11.26
C MET A 158 -18.21 -2.20 12.42
N LEU A 159 -19.51 -1.94 12.34
CA LEU A 159 -20.27 -1.47 13.50
C LEU A 159 -20.45 -2.65 14.45
N ALA A 160 -19.82 -2.58 15.62
CA ALA A 160 -20.09 -3.52 16.69
C ALA A 160 -21.54 -3.34 17.16
N ARG A 161 -22.38 -4.36 16.99
CA ARG A 161 -23.68 -4.41 17.66
C ARG A 161 -23.41 -4.47 19.16
N LYS A 162 -23.75 -3.42 19.90
CA LYS A 162 -23.89 -3.52 21.36
C LYS A 162 -24.96 -4.60 21.61
N ARG A 163 -24.59 -5.65 22.34
CA ARG A 163 -25.53 -6.64 22.88
C ARG A 163 -26.39 -5.99 23.96
#